data_AF-A0AAW8QYK1-F1
#
_entry.id   AF-A0AAW8QYK1-F1
#
_cell.length_a   1.000
_cell.length_b   1.000
_cell.length_c   1.000
_cell.angle_alpha   90.00
_cell.angle_beta   90.00
_cell.angle_gamma   90.00
#
_symmetry.space_group_name_H-M   'P 1'
#
loop_
_entity.id
_entity.type
_entity.pdbx_description
1 polymer ?
#
loop_
_entity_poly.entity_id
_entity_poly.type
_entity_poly.pdbx_seq_one_letter_code
_entity_poly.pdbx_strand_id
1 'polypeptide(L)'
;MHPTASELQAYNDVLNDTPEENLGNLASHLRSCELCQSRLQNLREFRGRIELDTRPDLNTVKPAWEAIEDVLDAESDRHFLSDLTEKTIEPSAQGSSKIVALERKVNKLSAALIALAACFALVIAYPLISPSSWFDDHSKSMEMALATTIAENNELQQRVSALAPDHVFQQVGYFRSKRNLQMLDKQIQLAYLEEQSIEHKIVLWEQRKKIILNMLEQHNKPAVIII
;
A
#
# COMPACT_ATOMS: atom_id res chain seq x y z
N MET A 1 -11.44 8.91 -3.67
CA MET A 1 -11.21 7.89 -4.71
C MET A 1 -12.44 7.84 -5.59
N HIS A 2 -12.33 8.30 -6.83
CA HIS A 2 -13.41 8.10 -7.80
C HIS A 2 -13.39 6.64 -8.24
N PRO A 3 -14.56 5.95 -8.27
CA PRO A 3 -14.62 4.59 -8.78
C PRO A 3 -14.08 4.59 -10.20
N THR A 4 -13.19 3.64 -10.47
CA THR A 4 -12.59 3.47 -11.78
C THR A 4 -13.66 3.13 -12.81
N ALA A 5 -13.41 3.44 -14.09
CA ALA A 5 -14.36 3.12 -15.15
C ALA A 5 -14.71 1.62 -15.19
N SER A 6 -13.79 0.74 -14.78
CA SER A 6 -14.04 -0.70 -14.69
C SER A 6 -14.94 -1.10 -13.51
N GLU A 7 -14.90 -0.39 -12.38
CA GLU A 7 -15.79 -0.63 -11.24
C GLU A 7 -17.22 -0.15 -11.53
N LEU A 8 -17.36 0.99 -12.22
CA LEU A 8 -18.65 1.46 -12.72
C LEU A 8 -19.22 0.52 -13.79
N GLN A 9 -18.36 -0.05 -14.63
CA GLN A 9 -18.77 -1.02 -15.64
C GLN A 9 -19.19 -2.35 -15.02
N ALA A 10 -18.43 -2.90 -14.07
CA ALA A 10 -18.80 -4.12 -13.35
C ALA A 10 -20.12 -3.96 -12.56
N TYR A 11 -20.39 -2.76 -12.01
CA TYR A 11 -21.66 -2.47 -11.36
C TYR A 11 -22.83 -2.41 -12.36
N ASN A 12 -22.62 -1.80 -13.53
CA ASN A 12 -23.61 -1.76 -14.60
C ASN A 12 -23.84 -3.14 -15.22
N ASP A 13 -22.81 -3.97 -15.32
CA ASP A 13 -22.92 -5.33 -15.86
C ASP A 13 -23.75 -6.23 -14.92
N VAL A 14 -23.60 -6.11 -13.60
CA VAL A 14 -24.47 -6.80 -12.63
C VAL A 14 -25.93 -6.34 -12.69
N LEU A 15 -26.17 -5.06 -13.00
CA LEU A 15 -27.51 -4.51 -13.20
C LEU A 15 -28.13 -4.94 -14.54
N ASN A 16 -27.32 -5.10 -15.58
CA ASN A 16 -27.74 -5.48 -16.92
C ASN A 16 -27.92 -7.00 -17.09
N ASP A 17 -27.19 -7.83 -16.32
CA ASP A 17 -27.31 -9.29 -16.33
C ASP A 17 -28.44 -9.82 -15.44
N THR A 18 -29.13 -8.97 -14.67
CA THR A 18 -30.37 -9.39 -14.00
C THR A 18 -31.52 -9.47 -15.01
N PRO A 19 -32.11 -10.66 -15.26
CA PRO A 19 -33.21 -10.80 -16.20
C PRO A 19 -34.35 -9.85 -15.85
N GLU A 20 -34.95 -9.17 -16.83
CA GLU A 20 -36.03 -8.19 -16.61
C GLU A 20 -37.21 -8.76 -15.81
N GLU A 21 -37.49 -10.06 -15.96
CA GLU A 21 -38.51 -10.77 -15.17
C GLU A 21 -38.19 -10.83 -13.66
N ASN A 22 -36.91 -10.86 -13.29
CA ASN A 22 -36.48 -10.88 -11.89
C ASN A 22 -36.49 -9.49 -11.24
N LEU A 23 -36.35 -8.43 -12.03
CA LEU A 23 -36.46 -7.04 -11.55
C LEU A 23 -37.89 -6.72 -11.10
N GLY A 24 -38.91 -7.22 -11.81
CA GLY A 24 -40.31 -7.06 -11.43
C GLY A 24 -40.65 -7.75 -10.09
N ASN A 25 -40.19 -8.99 -9.92
CA ASN A 25 -40.38 -9.76 -8.68
C ASN A 25 -39.65 -9.14 -7.49
N LEU A 26 -38.43 -8.64 -7.69
CA LEU A 26 -37.66 -7.95 -6.67
C LEU A 26 -38.34 -6.64 -6.26
N ALA A 27 -38.82 -5.84 -7.22
CA ALA A 27 -39.54 -4.60 -6.93
C ALA A 27 -40.84 -4.86 -6.15
N SER A 28 -41.58 -5.91 -6.50
CA SER A 28 -42.76 -6.33 -5.74
C SER A 28 -42.41 -6.74 -4.32
N HIS A 29 -41.38 -7.57 -4.12
CA HIS A 29 -40.93 -8.00 -2.80
C HIS A 29 -40.46 -6.82 -1.93
N LEU A 30 -39.68 -5.89 -2.50
CA LEU A 30 -39.23 -4.69 -1.79
C LEU A 30 -40.41 -3.79 -1.39
N ARG A 31 -41.53 -3.81 -2.12
CA ARG A 31 -42.75 -3.07 -1.74
C ARG A 31 -43.58 -3.77 -0.67
N SER A 32 -43.56 -5.10 -0.62
CA SER A 32 -44.39 -5.87 0.32
C SER A 32 -43.69 -6.33 1.59
N CYS A 33 -42.35 -6.35 1.62
CA CYS A 33 -41.56 -6.86 2.74
C CYS A 33 -40.96 -5.73 3.59
N GLU A 34 -41.53 -5.48 4.77
CA GLU A 34 -41.09 -4.44 5.71
C GLU A 34 -39.61 -4.59 6.11
N LEU A 35 -39.13 -5.84 6.31
CA LEU A 35 -37.73 -6.11 6.67
C LEU A 35 -36.77 -5.64 5.56
N CYS A 36 -37.13 -5.88 4.30
CA CYS A 36 -36.30 -5.49 3.16
C CYS A 36 -36.37 -3.97 2.92
N GLN A 37 -37.50 -3.34 3.20
CA GLN A 37 -37.60 -1.86 3.20
C GLN A 37 -36.69 -1.23 4.24
N SER A 38 -36.71 -1.74 5.47
CA SER A 38 -35.83 -1.27 6.54
C SER A 38 -34.35 -1.42 6.17
N ARG A 39 -33.96 -2.56 5.59
CA ARG A 39 -32.59 -2.77 5.09
C ARG A 39 -32.21 -1.80 3.98
N LEU A 40 -33.11 -1.55 3.03
CA LEU A 40 -32.88 -0.61 1.93
C LEU A 40 -32.75 0.83 2.46
N GLN A 41 -33.56 1.20 3.44
CA GLN A 41 -33.49 2.50 4.10
C GLN A 41 -32.16 2.69 4.83
N ASN A 42 -31.73 1.70 5.62
CA ASN A 42 -30.42 1.72 6.29
C ASN A 42 -29.26 1.87 5.30
N LEU A 43 -29.32 1.19 4.16
CA LEU A 43 -28.32 1.32 3.10
C LEU A 43 -28.30 2.73 2.49
N ARG A 44 -29.47 3.36 2.29
CA ARG A 44 -29.55 4.74 1.80
C ARG A 44 -28.96 5.72 2.79
N GLU A 45 -29.31 5.58 4.07
CA GLU A 45 -28.78 6.45 5.13
C GLU A 45 -27.26 6.31 5.28
N PHE A 46 -26.76 5.07 5.22
CA PHE A 46 -25.33 4.80 5.25
C PHE A 46 -24.60 5.44 4.06
N ARG A 47 -25.13 5.31 2.85
CA ARG A 47 -24.57 5.97 1.65
C ARG A 47 -24.58 7.48 1.77
N GLY A 48 -25.67 8.06 2.28
CA GLY A 48 -25.76 9.51 2.50
C GLY A 48 -24.70 10.01 3.49
N ARG A 49 -24.42 9.26 4.57
CA ARG A 49 -23.35 9.59 5.52
C ARG A 49 -21.97 9.51 4.87
N ILE A 50 -21.70 8.46 4.09
CA ILE A 50 -20.44 8.37 3.34
C ILE A 50 -20.29 9.57 2.40
N GLU A 51 -21.34 9.92 1.65
CA GLU A 51 -21.28 11.06 0.72
C GLU A 51 -21.00 12.38 1.44
N LEU A 52 -21.60 12.60 2.62
CA LEU A 52 -21.30 13.75 3.47
C LEU A 52 -19.86 13.76 3.97
N ASP A 53 -19.36 12.61 4.45
CA ASP A 53 -18.01 12.49 5.02
C ASP A 53 -16.90 12.50 3.95
N THR A 54 -17.20 12.05 2.73
CA THR A 54 -16.23 11.93 1.63
C THR A 54 -16.32 13.05 0.62
N ARG A 55 -17.26 14.00 0.76
CA ARG A 55 -17.32 15.18 -0.12
C ARG A 55 -16.07 16.02 0.12
N PRO A 56 -15.10 16.05 -0.82
CA PRO A 56 -13.92 16.87 -0.64
C PRO A 56 -14.37 18.33 -0.60
N ASP A 57 -13.84 19.11 0.35
CA ASP A 57 -14.04 20.55 0.34
C ASP A 57 -13.37 21.10 -0.93
N LEU A 58 -14.19 21.47 -1.92
CA LEU A 58 -13.72 21.96 -3.21
C LEU A 58 -12.83 23.20 -3.06
N ASN A 59 -12.96 23.95 -1.95
CA ASN A 59 -12.09 25.07 -1.65
C ASN A 59 -10.66 24.63 -1.31
N THR A 60 -10.46 23.40 -0.83
CA THR A 60 -9.12 22.83 -0.58
C THR A 60 -8.49 22.20 -1.82
N VAL A 61 -9.30 21.72 -2.77
CA VAL A 61 -8.80 21.04 -3.97
C VAL A 61 -8.35 22.05 -5.03
N LYS A 62 -9.03 23.20 -5.13
CA LYS A 62 -8.75 24.21 -6.16
C LYS A 62 -7.30 24.76 -6.12
N PRO A 63 -6.74 25.18 -4.97
CA PRO A 63 -5.37 25.68 -4.91
C PRO A 63 -4.32 24.60 -5.23
N ALA A 64 -4.60 23.35 -4.85
CA ALA A 64 -3.73 22.21 -5.14
C ALA A 64 -3.70 21.91 -6.65
N TRP A 65 -4.81 22.13 -7.34
CA TRP A 65 -4.90 21.94 -8.79
C TRP A 65 -4.23 23.07 -9.57
N GLU A 66 -4.44 24.32 -9.15
CA GLU A 66 -3.73 25.49 -9.70
C GLU A 66 -2.20 25.33 -9.55
N ALA A 67 -1.72 24.83 -8.40
CA ALA A 67 -0.30 24.56 -8.18
C ALA A 67 0.27 23.45 -9.08
N ILE A 68 -0.55 22.48 -9.52
CA ILE A 68 -0.13 21.42 -10.44
C ILE A 68 -0.06 21.96 -11.87
N GLU A 69 -1.01 22.80 -12.28
CA GLU A 69 -0.98 23.49 -13.58
C GLU A 69 0.26 24.38 -13.70
N ASP A 70 0.58 25.16 -12.66
CA ASP A 70 1.76 26.03 -12.65
C ASP A 70 3.09 25.25 -12.82
N VAL A 71 3.19 24.04 -12.26
CA VAL A 71 4.39 23.19 -12.39
C VAL A 71 4.53 22.63 -13.79
N LEU A 72 3.42 22.20 -14.40
CA LEU A 72 3.42 21.65 -15.75
C LEU A 72 3.79 22.71 -16.80
N ASP A 73 3.29 23.93 -16.64
CA ASP A 73 3.63 25.05 -17.53
C ASP A 73 5.13 25.43 -17.41
N ALA A 74 5.68 25.43 -16.18
CA ALA A 74 7.08 25.74 -15.95
C ALA A 74 8.07 24.69 -16.52
N GLU A 75 7.68 23.41 -16.58
CA GLU A 75 8.50 22.35 -17.19
C GLU A 75 8.49 22.40 -18.72
N SER A 76 7.35 22.75 -19.32
CA SER A 76 7.22 22.92 -20.77
C SER A 76 8.19 23.99 -21.31
N ASP A 77 8.32 25.11 -20.60
CA ASP A 77 9.21 26.22 -21.00
C ASP A 77 10.71 25.88 -20.86
N ARG A 78 11.08 25.04 -19.90
CA ARG A 78 12.48 24.63 -19.70
C ARG A 78 12.99 23.72 -20.82
N HIS A 79 12.12 22.88 -21.37
CA HIS A 79 12.50 21.95 -22.42
C HIS A 79 12.77 22.66 -23.77
N PHE A 80 12.17 23.85 -23.99
CA PHE A 80 12.37 24.65 -25.19
C PHE A 80 13.70 25.43 -25.20
N LEU A 81 14.20 25.85 -24.03
CA LEU A 81 15.44 26.65 -23.93
C LEU A 81 16.72 25.81 -24.00
N SER A 82 16.66 24.52 -23.66
CA SER A 82 17.82 23.61 -23.73
C SER A 82 18.28 23.34 -25.16
N ASP A 83 17.38 23.40 -26.15
CA ASP A 83 17.68 23.11 -27.56
C ASP A 83 18.37 24.28 -28.29
N LEU A 84 18.31 25.50 -27.74
CA LEU A 84 18.86 26.70 -28.37
C LEU A 84 20.32 27.00 -27.98
N THR A 85 20.85 26.37 -26.93
CA THR A 85 22.20 26.66 -26.41
C THR A 85 23.32 25.76 -26.97
N GLU A 86 23.02 24.70 -27.73
CA GLU A 86 24.07 23.78 -28.22
C GLU A 86 24.60 24.14 -29.62
N LYS A 87 23.99 25.12 -30.30
CA LYS A 87 24.45 25.58 -31.62
C LYS A 87 25.00 26.99 -31.49
N THR A 88 26.27 27.16 -31.88
CA THR A 88 27.02 28.42 -32.07
C THR A 88 28.03 28.70 -30.94
N ILE A 89 29.30 28.38 -31.21
CA ILE A 89 30.43 29.33 -31.26
C ILE A 89 31.62 28.54 -31.83
N GLU A 90 31.83 28.65 -33.14
CA GLU A 90 33.14 28.40 -33.74
C GLU A 90 33.92 29.74 -33.78
N PRO A 91 35.13 29.81 -33.22
CA PRO A 91 36.03 30.92 -33.50
C PRO A 91 37.13 30.48 -34.47
N SER A 92 37.05 30.97 -35.70
CA SER A 92 38.12 30.99 -36.68
C SER A 92 39.01 32.22 -36.51
N ALA A 93 40.29 32.05 -36.16
CA ALA A 93 41.38 32.98 -36.51
C ALA A 93 42.77 32.34 -36.33
N GLN A 94 43.46 32.13 -37.45
CA GLN A 94 44.93 31.97 -37.60
C GLN A 94 45.68 33.21 -37.05
N GLY A 95 46.93 33.16 -36.60
CA GLY A 95 47.92 32.09 -36.57
C GLY A 95 49.13 32.52 -35.73
N SER A 96 49.52 31.62 -34.83
CA SER A 96 50.81 31.49 -34.10
C SER A 96 50.58 30.75 -32.77
N SER A 97 49.31 30.66 -32.34
CA SER A 97 48.86 29.99 -31.12
C SER A 97 48.62 28.48 -31.25
N LYS A 98 48.94 27.83 -32.38
CA LYS A 98 48.57 26.42 -32.61
C LYS A 98 49.15 25.49 -31.55
N ILE A 99 50.35 25.77 -31.04
CA ILE A 99 50.99 24.98 -29.98
C ILE A 99 50.28 25.23 -28.63
N VAL A 100 50.04 26.49 -28.27
CA VAL A 100 49.34 26.87 -27.02
C VAL A 100 47.86 26.41 -27.03
N ALA A 101 47.21 26.40 -28.20
CA ALA A 101 45.86 25.88 -28.38
C ALA A 101 45.81 24.35 -28.28
N LEU A 102 46.87 23.66 -28.72
CA LEU A 102 47.02 22.22 -28.54
C LEU A 102 47.16 21.89 -27.06
N GLU A 103 48.02 22.60 -26.32
CA GLU A 103 48.21 22.41 -24.88
C GLU A 103 46.90 22.63 -24.10
N ARG A 104 46.13 23.66 -24.45
CA ARG A 104 44.80 23.87 -23.83
C ARG A 104 43.81 22.76 -24.15
N LYS A 105 43.82 22.22 -25.38
CA LYS A 105 42.96 21.07 -25.74
C LYS A 105 43.39 19.80 -25.02
N VAL A 106 44.69 19.54 -24.90
CA VAL A 106 45.25 18.41 -24.16
C VAL A 106 44.91 18.49 -22.68
N ASN A 107 45.01 19.67 -22.06
CA ASN A 107 44.65 19.85 -20.65
C ASN A 107 43.14 19.70 -20.39
N LYS A 108 42.29 20.13 -21.34
CA LYS A 108 40.84 19.88 -21.25
C LYS A 108 40.52 18.39 -21.40
N LEU A 109 41.20 17.69 -22.32
CA LEU A 109 41.03 16.26 -22.51
C LEU A 109 41.52 15.46 -21.30
N SER A 110 42.64 15.85 -20.70
CA SER A 110 43.18 15.19 -19.50
C SER A 110 42.25 15.38 -18.31
N ALA A 111 41.71 16.58 -18.09
CA ALA A 111 40.71 16.84 -17.07
C ALA A 111 39.43 16.01 -17.29
N ALA A 112 38.96 15.90 -18.54
CA ALA A 112 37.83 15.06 -18.89
C ALA A 112 38.10 13.57 -18.62
N LEU A 113 39.29 13.06 -18.96
CA LEU A 113 39.69 11.68 -18.69
C LEU A 113 39.82 11.40 -17.18
N ILE A 114 40.35 12.35 -16.40
CA ILE A 114 40.43 12.22 -14.94
C ILE A 114 39.04 12.21 -14.31
N ALA A 115 38.12 13.07 -14.76
CA ALA A 115 36.73 13.05 -14.31
C ALA A 115 36.05 11.71 -14.66
N LEU A 116 36.25 11.20 -15.88
CA LEU A 116 35.77 9.88 -16.30
C LEU A 116 36.34 8.76 -15.44
N ALA A 117 37.64 8.78 -15.17
CA ALA A 117 38.30 7.81 -14.30
C ALA A 117 37.77 7.88 -12.86
N ALA A 118 37.49 9.07 -12.35
CA ALA A 118 36.88 9.26 -11.03
C ALA A 118 35.43 8.73 -10.98
N CYS A 119 34.64 8.95 -12.04
CA CYS A 119 33.30 8.37 -12.18
C CYS A 119 33.35 6.83 -12.22
N PHE A 120 34.27 6.26 -13.01
CA PHE A 120 34.48 4.81 -13.03
C PHE A 120 34.94 4.27 -11.67
N ALA A 121 35.86 4.97 -10.99
CA ALA A 121 36.31 4.60 -9.66
C ALA A 121 35.16 4.64 -8.65
N LEU A 122 34.26 5.62 -8.73
CA LEU A 122 33.07 5.69 -7.89
C LEU A 122 32.11 4.52 -8.17
N VAL A 123 31.85 4.19 -9.44
CA VAL A 123 30.98 3.06 -9.80
C VAL A 123 31.55 1.72 -9.31
N ILE A 124 32.87 1.55 -9.37
CA ILE A 124 33.55 0.33 -8.91
C ILE A 124 33.65 0.29 -7.37
N ALA A 125 33.90 1.42 -6.72
CA ALA A 125 34.03 1.51 -5.27
C ALA A 125 32.67 1.53 -4.54
N TYR A 126 31.60 1.97 -5.19
CA TYR A 126 30.26 2.02 -4.61
C TYR A 126 29.80 0.66 -4.03
N PRO A 127 29.89 -0.48 -4.73
CA PRO A 127 29.52 -1.77 -4.14
C PRO A 127 30.44 -2.24 -3.00
N LEU A 128 31.67 -1.71 -2.88
CA LEU A 128 32.60 -2.02 -1.79
C LEU A 128 32.32 -1.21 -0.52
N ILE A 129 31.77 0.00 -0.69
CA ILE A 129 31.46 0.93 0.40
C ILE A 129 29.99 0.82 0.82
N SER A 130 29.10 0.42 -0.11
CA SER A 130 27.71 0.10 0.16
C SER A 130 27.64 -1.07 1.14
N PRO A 131 27.15 -0.86 2.38
CA PRO A 131 26.96 -1.93 3.36
C PRO A 131 25.71 -2.78 3.02
N SER A 132 25.44 -3.04 1.74
CA SER A 132 24.24 -3.74 1.28
C SER A 132 24.16 -5.17 1.81
N SER A 133 25.30 -5.81 2.12
CA SER A 133 25.29 -7.14 2.72
C SER A 133 24.73 -7.17 4.15
N TRP A 134 24.88 -6.09 4.93
CA TRP A 134 24.36 -6.05 6.31
C TRP A 134 22.85 -5.77 6.35
N PHE A 135 22.38 -4.88 5.47
CA PHE A 135 20.95 -4.58 5.34
C PHE A 135 20.17 -5.76 4.75
N ASP A 136 20.74 -6.47 3.76
CA ASP A 136 20.11 -7.67 3.18
C ASP A 136 19.97 -8.81 4.20
N ASP A 137 20.95 -8.97 5.09
CA ASP A 137 20.92 -10.06 6.08
C ASP A 137 19.89 -9.79 7.19
N HIS A 138 19.75 -8.53 7.62
CA HIS A 138 18.71 -8.15 8.58
C HIS A 138 17.31 -8.31 8.00
N SER A 139 17.08 -7.85 6.76
CA SER A 139 15.78 -7.99 6.09
C SER A 139 15.39 -9.46 5.95
N LYS A 140 16.29 -10.34 5.49
CA LYS A 140 16.04 -11.79 5.39
C LYS A 140 15.75 -12.43 6.73
N SER A 141 16.49 -12.06 7.77
CA SER A 141 16.24 -12.55 9.14
C SER A 141 14.84 -12.19 9.62
N MET A 142 14.41 -10.95 9.36
CA MET A 142 13.06 -10.47 9.70
C MET A 142 11.97 -11.17 8.89
N GLU A 143 12.18 -11.43 7.60
CA GLU A 143 11.26 -12.21 6.77
C GLU A 143 11.11 -13.66 7.29
N MET A 144 12.22 -14.29 7.69
CA MET A 144 12.21 -15.63 8.27
C MET A 144 11.46 -15.66 9.62
N ALA A 145 11.67 -14.64 10.46
CA ALA A 145 10.93 -14.49 11.71
C ALA A 145 9.43 -14.36 11.46
N LEU A 146 9.03 -13.51 10.51
CA LEU A 146 7.63 -13.35 10.11
C LEU A 146 7.01 -14.67 9.62
N ALA A 147 7.70 -15.39 8.74
CA ALA A 147 7.24 -16.68 8.23
C ALA A 147 7.05 -17.71 9.37
N THR A 148 7.98 -17.73 10.33
CA THR A 148 7.91 -18.61 11.51
C THR A 148 6.70 -18.27 12.37
N THR A 149 6.47 -17.00 12.69
CA THR A 149 5.31 -16.57 13.48
C THR A 149 3.99 -16.90 12.80
N ILE A 150 3.91 -16.80 11.47
CA ILE A 150 2.72 -17.18 10.69
C ILE A 150 2.47 -18.70 10.79
N ALA A 151 3.51 -19.52 10.63
CA ALA A 151 3.39 -20.97 10.72
C ALA A 151 2.88 -21.41 12.11
N GLU A 152 3.45 -20.86 13.19
CA GLU A 152 2.99 -21.12 14.56
C GLU A 152 1.53 -20.71 14.78
N ASN A 153 1.14 -19.53 14.26
CA ASN A 153 -0.23 -19.06 14.34
C ASN A 153 -1.23 -19.98 13.64
N ASN A 154 -0.85 -20.54 12.49
CA ASN A 154 -1.68 -21.47 11.73
C ASN A 154 -1.85 -22.80 12.48
N GLU A 155 -0.78 -23.30 13.09
CA GLU A 155 -0.85 -24.50 13.92
C GLU A 155 -1.76 -24.29 15.14
N LEU A 156 -1.60 -23.17 15.85
CA LEU A 156 -2.45 -22.83 17.00
C LEU A 156 -3.92 -22.64 16.60
N GLN A 157 -4.18 -22.05 15.43
CA GLN A 157 -5.53 -21.90 14.88
C GLN A 157 -6.18 -23.27 14.62
N GLN A 158 -5.44 -24.24 14.09
CA GLN A 158 -5.93 -25.60 13.90
C GLN A 158 -6.31 -26.23 15.25
N ARG A 159 -5.46 -26.07 16.27
CA ARG A 159 -5.75 -26.56 17.63
C ARG A 159 -7.02 -25.94 18.20
N VAL A 160 -7.22 -24.62 18.08
CA VAL A 160 -8.45 -23.95 18.53
C VAL A 160 -9.68 -24.40 17.74
N SER A 161 -9.56 -24.65 16.43
CA SER A 161 -10.69 -25.10 15.62
C SER A 161 -11.21 -26.49 15.99
N ALA A 162 -10.36 -27.32 16.60
CA ALA A 162 -10.74 -28.63 17.12
C ALA A 162 -11.47 -28.56 18.48
N LEU A 163 -11.43 -27.41 19.16
CA LEU A 163 -12.10 -27.22 20.44
C LEU A 163 -13.55 -26.78 20.21
N ALA A 164 -14.51 -27.60 20.64
CA ALA A 164 -15.91 -27.22 20.73
C ALA A 164 -16.17 -26.62 22.13
N PRO A 165 -16.75 -25.41 22.24
CA PRO A 165 -17.05 -24.84 23.55
C PRO A 165 -18.23 -25.57 24.20
N ASP A 166 -17.95 -26.35 25.23
CA ASP A 166 -18.94 -27.20 25.91
C ASP A 166 -19.88 -26.43 26.86
N HIS A 167 -19.45 -25.26 27.36
CA HIS A 167 -20.20 -24.48 28.36
C HIS A 167 -20.62 -23.07 27.87
N VAL A 168 -21.81 -22.59 28.26
CA VAL A 168 -22.35 -21.27 27.84
C VAL A 168 -21.40 -20.10 28.18
N PHE A 169 -20.85 -20.04 29.40
CA PHE A 169 -19.85 -19.02 29.75
C PHE A 169 -18.56 -19.10 28.90
N GLN A 170 -18.12 -20.30 28.50
CA GLN A 170 -16.99 -20.47 27.59
C GLN A 170 -17.35 -19.99 26.18
N GLN A 171 -18.60 -20.16 25.73
CA GLN A 171 -19.07 -19.65 24.44
C GLN A 171 -18.96 -18.13 24.35
N VAL A 172 -19.37 -17.38 25.40
CA VAL A 172 -19.27 -15.91 25.38
C VAL A 172 -17.81 -15.46 25.24
N GLY A 173 -16.90 -16.06 26.03
CA GLY A 173 -15.47 -15.79 25.93
C GLY A 173 -14.90 -16.14 24.55
N TYR A 174 -15.28 -17.30 24.02
CA TYR A 174 -14.91 -17.78 22.70
C TYR A 174 -15.36 -16.82 21.59
N PHE A 175 -16.63 -16.41 21.57
CA PHE A 175 -17.16 -15.50 20.55
C PHE A 175 -16.50 -14.11 20.61
N ARG A 176 -16.23 -13.61 21.82
CA ARG A 176 -15.48 -12.35 21.99
C ARG A 176 -14.09 -12.45 21.39
N SER A 177 -13.34 -13.51 21.73
CA SER A 177 -12.00 -13.74 21.19
C SER A 177 -12.01 -13.95 19.67
N LYS A 178 -13.01 -14.67 19.13
CA LYS A 178 -13.20 -14.84 17.69
C LYS A 178 -13.43 -13.52 16.96
N ARG A 179 -14.24 -12.62 17.53
CA ARG A 179 -14.45 -11.27 16.97
C ARG A 179 -13.15 -10.44 16.99
N ASN A 180 -12.39 -10.51 18.07
CA ASN A 180 -11.10 -9.84 18.18
C ASN A 180 -10.10 -10.38 17.13
N LEU A 181 -10.07 -11.70 16.92
CA LEU A 181 -9.26 -12.32 15.86
C LEU A 181 -9.65 -11.78 14.48
N GLN A 182 -10.95 -11.74 14.15
CA GLN A 182 -11.41 -11.21 12.87
C GLN A 182 -11.03 -9.74 12.65
N MET A 183 -11.07 -8.92 13.71
CA MET A 183 -10.64 -7.53 13.64
C MET A 183 -9.14 -7.43 13.37
N LEU A 184 -8.33 -8.25 14.05
CA LEU A 184 -6.89 -8.27 13.88
C LEU A 184 -6.48 -8.85 12.52
N ASP A 185 -7.18 -9.86 12.01
CA ASP A 185 -6.96 -10.42 10.67
C ASP A 185 -7.16 -9.34 9.59
N LYS A 186 -8.15 -8.46 9.75
CA LYS A 186 -8.33 -7.30 8.86
C LYS A 186 -7.16 -6.31 8.96
N GLN A 187 -6.66 -6.05 10.16
CA GLN A 187 -5.49 -5.17 10.34
C GLN A 187 -4.24 -5.76 9.70
N ILE A 188 -4.03 -7.07 9.85
CA ILE A 188 -2.95 -7.80 9.17
C ILE A 188 -3.10 -7.64 7.65
N GLN A 189 -4.28 -7.89 7.09
CA GLN A 189 -4.53 -7.73 5.65
C GLN A 189 -4.24 -6.31 5.16
N LEU A 190 -4.70 -5.28 5.88
CA LEU A 190 -4.41 -3.89 5.57
C LEU A 190 -2.91 -3.60 5.63
N ALA A 191 -2.20 -4.09 6.64
CA ALA A 191 -0.75 -3.91 6.76
C ALA A 191 0.04 -4.56 5.60
N TYR A 192 -0.48 -5.65 5.00
CA TYR A 192 0.09 -6.22 3.78
C TYR A 192 -0.23 -5.37 2.54
N LEU A 193 -1.47 -4.90 2.40
CA LEU A 193 -1.91 -4.07 1.26
C LEU A 193 -1.20 -2.71 1.22
N GLU A 194 -0.97 -2.10 2.38
CA GLU A 194 -0.29 -0.81 2.53
C GLU A 194 1.25 -0.94 2.58
N GLU A 195 1.79 -2.13 2.31
CA GLU A 195 3.24 -2.41 2.31
C GLU A 195 3.95 -1.96 3.60
N GLN A 196 3.29 -2.08 4.75
CA GLN A 196 3.88 -1.70 6.03
C GLN A 196 5.12 -2.55 6.37
N SER A 197 5.96 -2.03 7.27
CA SER A 197 7.23 -2.67 7.63
C SER A 197 7.05 -4.09 8.18
N ILE A 198 8.07 -4.94 8.00
CA ILE A 198 8.05 -6.34 8.45
C ILE A 198 7.89 -6.42 9.98
N GLU A 199 8.53 -5.51 10.71
CA GLU A 199 8.43 -5.40 12.17
C GLU A 199 6.98 -5.22 12.60
N HIS A 200 6.25 -4.32 11.92
CA HIS A 200 4.85 -4.07 12.25
C HIS A 200 3.98 -5.30 11.97
N LYS A 201 4.20 -5.97 10.84
CA LYS A 201 3.52 -7.23 10.51
C LYS A 201 3.77 -8.30 11.58
N ILE A 202 5.01 -8.48 12.04
CA ILE A 202 5.36 -9.41 13.12
C ILE A 202 4.58 -9.07 14.39
N VAL A 203 4.52 -7.80 14.78
CA VAL A 203 3.77 -7.37 15.98
C VAL A 203 2.30 -7.76 15.90
N LEU A 204 1.64 -7.55 14.74
CA LEU A 204 0.25 -7.95 14.55
C LEU A 204 0.06 -9.48 14.64
N TRP A 205 0.97 -10.26 14.05
CA TRP A 205 0.93 -11.72 14.15
C TRP A 205 1.19 -12.24 15.57
N GLU A 206 2.06 -11.58 16.35
CA GLU A 206 2.27 -11.90 17.76
C GLU A 206 1.05 -11.55 18.63
N GLN A 207 0.36 -10.44 18.33
CA GLN A 207 -0.92 -10.13 18.97
C GLN A 207 -1.96 -11.21 18.67
N ARG A 208 -2.01 -11.71 17.43
CA ARG A 208 -2.92 -12.77 17.00
C ARG A 208 -2.65 -14.05 17.78
N LYS A 209 -1.37 -14.44 17.86
CA LYS A 209 -0.89 -15.59 18.65
C LYS A 209 -1.34 -15.49 20.11
N LYS A 210 -1.17 -14.34 20.75
CA LYS A 210 -1.61 -14.11 22.14
C LYS A 210 -3.10 -14.32 22.34
N ILE A 211 -3.95 -13.85 21.42
CA ILE A 211 -5.40 -14.08 21.50
C ILE A 211 -5.71 -15.58 21.42
N ILE A 212 -5.07 -16.31 20.49
CA ILE A 212 -5.28 -17.76 20.32
C ILE A 212 -4.82 -18.54 21.56
N LEU A 213 -3.65 -18.21 22.10
CA LEU A 213 -3.15 -18.81 23.34
C LEU A 213 -4.11 -18.59 24.51
N ASN A 214 -4.64 -17.37 24.65
CA ASN A 214 -5.65 -17.08 25.67
C ASN A 214 -6.93 -17.92 25.49
N MET A 215 -7.36 -18.17 24.24
CA MET A 215 -8.50 -19.05 23.96
C MET A 215 -8.22 -20.48 24.40
N LEU A 216 -7.04 -21.02 24.09
CA LEU A 216 -6.61 -22.35 24.51
C LEU A 216 -6.53 -22.45 26.04
N GLU A 217 -5.98 -21.44 26.70
CA GLU A 217 -5.83 -21.41 28.15
C GLU A 217 -7.18 -21.32 28.87
N GLN A 218 -8.11 -20.50 28.35
CA GLN A 218 -9.48 -20.39 28.89
C GLN A 218 -10.25 -21.70 28.74
N HIS A 219 -10.04 -22.44 27.64
CA HIS A 219 -10.67 -23.74 27.44
C HIS A 219 -10.17 -24.79 28.44
N ASN A 220 -8.89 -24.74 28.80
CA ASN A 220 -8.28 -25.70 29.74
C ASN A 220 -8.55 -25.38 31.22
N LYS A 221 -9.15 -24.22 31.53
CA LYS A 221 -9.48 -23.87 32.93
C LYS A 221 -10.71 -24.66 33.38
N PRO A 222 -10.61 -25.42 34.50
CA PRO A 222 -11.76 -26.16 35.02
C PRO A 222 -12.86 -25.18 35.44
N ALA A 223 -14.11 -25.53 35.14
CA ALA A 223 -15.26 -24.74 35.57
C ALA A 223 -15.32 -24.76 37.12
N VAL A 224 -14.98 -23.64 37.75
CA VAL A 224 -15.13 -23.48 39.19
C VAL A 224 -16.63 -23.33 39.47
N ILE A 225 -17.26 -24.41 39.92
CA ILE A 225 -18.65 -24.38 40.39
C ILE A 225 -18.61 -23.75 41.79
N ILE A 226 -19.06 -22.50 41.90
CA ILE A 226 -19.34 -21.89 43.19
C ILE A 226 -20.71 -22.41 43.62
N ILE A 227 -20.73 -23.34 44.58
CA ILE A 227 -21.94 -23.90 45.20
C ILE A 227 -22.37 -23.03 46.37
#